data_AF-A0A536C5A3-F1
#
_entry.id   AF-A0A536C5A3-F1
#
_cell.length_a   1.000
_cell.length_b   1.000
_cell.length_c   1.000
_cell.angle_alpha   90.00
_cell.angle_beta   90.00
_cell.angle_gamma   90.00
#
_symmetry.space_group_name_H-M   'P 1'
#
loop_
_entity.id
_entity.type
_entity.pdbx_description
1 polymer ?
#
loop_
_entity_poly.entity_id
_entity_poly.type
_entity_poly.pdbx_seq_one_letter_code
_entity_poly.pdbx_strand_id
1 'polypeptide(L)'
;QSDNIVPHAITEVAANGKLILHAHADARALEELLATRPDIIVLWAHAGMAETPATVQRILDSHPNVWAELALRSDVAPGGRLDPVWRSLFERYPDRFMIGTDTWIPSQWTRLPSLMNDVRVWLRQLPPELAAAIAYTNAERLLTESSQT
;
A
#
# COMPACT_ATOMS: atom_id res chain seq x y z
N GLN A 1 -0.03 -24.00 -6.85
CA GLN A 1 0.41 -22.86 -7.66
C GLN A 1 -0.50 -22.78 -8.86
N SER A 2 -0.93 -21.58 -9.26
CA SER A 2 -1.63 -21.40 -10.52
C SER A 2 -0.59 -21.37 -11.64
N ASP A 3 -0.72 -22.22 -12.67
CA ASP A 3 0.17 -22.27 -13.85
C ASP A 3 -0.06 -21.07 -14.80
N ASN A 4 -0.44 -19.90 -14.25
CA ASN A 4 -0.73 -18.74 -15.06
C ASN A 4 0.58 -18.05 -15.46
N ILE A 5 0.94 -18.23 -16.74
CA ILE A 5 2.17 -17.68 -17.32
C ILE A 5 2.22 -16.14 -17.26
N VAL A 6 1.08 -15.45 -17.22
CA VAL A 6 1.04 -13.98 -17.30
C VAL A 6 1.52 -13.32 -16.00
N PRO A 7 0.95 -13.60 -14.81
CA PRO A 7 1.49 -13.09 -13.54
C PRO A 7 2.96 -13.43 -13.34
N HIS A 8 3.38 -14.66 -13.68
CA HIS A 8 4.80 -15.04 -13.61
C HIS A 8 5.65 -14.13 -14.48
N ALA A 9 5.33 -13.99 -15.77
CA ALA A 9 6.10 -13.14 -16.67
C ALA A 9 6.16 -11.67 -16.20
N ILE A 10 5.08 -11.14 -15.61
CA ILE A 10 5.08 -9.80 -15.02
C ILE A 10 6.08 -9.70 -13.86
N THR A 11 6.14 -10.71 -12.98
CA THR A 11 7.13 -10.71 -11.88
C THR A 11 8.57 -10.78 -12.38
N GLU A 12 8.83 -11.50 -13.49
CA GLU A 12 10.15 -11.53 -14.13
C GLU A 12 10.54 -10.17 -14.70
N VAL A 13 9.60 -9.47 -15.35
CA VAL A 13 9.84 -8.10 -15.84
C VAL A 13 10.18 -7.17 -14.68
N ALA A 14 9.41 -7.24 -13.59
CA ALA A 14 9.64 -6.40 -12.42
C ALA A 14 11.03 -6.64 -11.83
N ALA A 15 11.43 -7.91 -11.67
CA ALA A 15 12.73 -8.20 -11.09
C ALA A 15 13.91 -7.83 -12.00
N ASN A 16 13.84 -8.18 -13.28
CA ASN A 16 14.92 -7.89 -14.22
C ASN A 16 15.10 -6.39 -14.44
N GLY A 17 14.00 -5.63 -14.39
CA GLY A 17 14.01 -4.17 -14.50
C GLY A 17 14.19 -3.44 -13.17
N LYS A 18 14.31 -4.15 -12.03
CA LYS A 18 14.31 -3.57 -10.67
C LYS A 18 13.14 -2.62 -10.43
N LEU A 19 11.98 -2.97 -10.99
CA LEU A 19 10.77 -2.16 -10.91
C LEU A 19 9.97 -2.52 -9.66
N ILE A 20 9.21 -1.54 -9.19
CA ILE A 20 8.16 -1.75 -8.20
C ILE A 20 6.95 -2.34 -8.92
N LEU A 21 6.46 -3.47 -8.43
CA LEU A 21 5.21 -4.05 -8.93
C LEU A 21 4.03 -3.48 -8.13
N HIS A 22 3.21 -2.64 -8.77
CA HIS A 22 1.96 -2.17 -8.16
C HIS A 22 0.85 -3.21 -8.37
N ALA A 23 0.54 -3.98 -7.34
CA ALA A 23 -0.35 -5.13 -7.40
C ALA A 23 -1.76 -4.81 -6.86
N HIS A 24 -2.76 -4.84 -7.75
CA HIS A 24 -4.17 -4.90 -7.36
C HIS A 24 -4.57 -6.37 -7.19
N ALA A 25 -4.52 -6.85 -5.94
CA ALA A 25 -4.73 -8.26 -5.61
C ALA A 25 -5.32 -8.41 -4.21
N ASP A 26 -6.04 -9.51 -3.95
CA ASP A 26 -6.33 -9.95 -2.59
C ASP A 26 -5.07 -10.54 -1.92
N ALA A 27 -5.14 -10.85 -0.62
CA ALA A 27 -3.97 -11.37 0.09
C ALA A 27 -3.47 -12.71 -0.47
N ARG A 28 -4.39 -13.58 -0.91
CA ARG A 28 -4.02 -14.89 -1.46
C ARG A 28 -3.26 -14.75 -2.78
N ALA A 29 -3.75 -13.93 -3.70
CA ALA A 29 -3.10 -13.69 -4.98
C ALA A 29 -1.75 -12.98 -4.81
N LEU A 30 -1.64 -12.06 -3.84
CA LEU A 30 -0.37 -11.46 -3.46
C LEU A 30 0.64 -12.51 -2.96
N GLU A 31 0.22 -13.42 -2.10
CA GLU A 31 1.08 -14.49 -1.59
C GLU A 31 1.52 -15.48 -2.67
N GLU A 32 0.61 -15.85 -3.57
CA GLU A 32 0.95 -16.69 -4.73
C GLU A 32 2.01 -16.02 -5.61
N LEU A 33 1.91 -14.70 -5.78
CA LEU A 33 2.87 -13.90 -6.52
C LEU A 33 4.22 -13.79 -5.80
N LEU A 34 4.22 -13.55 -4.48
CA LEU A 34 5.45 -13.47 -3.68
C LEU A 34 6.13 -14.83 -3.51
N ALA A 35 5.38 -15.93 -3.62
CA ALA A 35 5.94 -17.28 -3.60
C ALA A 35 6.75 -17.59 -4.87
N THR A 36 6.43 -16.97 -6.01
CA THR A 36 7.24 -17.13 -7.23
C THR A 36 8.46 -16.22 -7.22
N ARG A 37 8.30 -14.98 -6.76
CA ARG A 37 9.36 -13.97 -6.70
C ARG A 37 9.36 -13.24 -5.36
N PRO A 38 10.05 -13.77 -4.34
CA PRO A 38 10.13 -13.13 -3.03
C PRO A 38 11.09 -11.92 -3.01
N ASP A 39 11.85 -11.70 -4.09
CA ASP A 39 12.87 -10.68 -4.21
C ASP A 39 12.38 -9.34 -4.81
N ILE A 40 11.19 -9.32 -5.41
CA ILE A 40 10.64 -8.08 -6.00
C ILE A 40 10.04 -7.17 -4.94
N ILE A 41 10.07 -5.86 -5.20
CA ILE A 41 9.37 -4.88 -4.38
C ILE A 41 7.92 -4.80 -4.87
N VAL A 42 6.95 -4.98 -3.96
CA VAL A 42 5.53 -4.87 -4.26
C VAL A 42 4.93 -3.67 -3.56
N LEU A 43 4.24 -2.80 -4.31
CA LEU A 43 3.27 -1.85 -3.76
C LEU A 43 1.89 -2.49 -3.85
N TRP A 44 1.30 -2.85 -2.72
CA TRP A 44 0.01 -3.52 -2.64
C TRP A 44 -1.11 -2.49 -2.60
N ALA A 45 -1.89 -2.44 -3.68
CA ALA A 45 -2.94 -1.45 -3.87
C ALA A 45 -4.04 -1.61 -2.82
N HIS A 46 -4.45 -0.49 -2.23
CA HIS A 46 -5.56 -0.41 -1.27
C HIS A 46 -5.42 -1.37 -0.07
N ALA A 47 -4.21 -1.86 0.21
CA ALA A 47 -3.94 -2.93 1.16
C ALA A 47 -4.89 -4.14 0.97
N GLY A 48 -5.17 -4.51 -0.29
CA GLY A 48 -6.07 -5.61 -0.64
C GLY A 48 -7.55 -5.24 -0.71
N MET A 49 -7.90 -3.95 -0.57
CA MET A 49 -9.23 -3.33 -0.62
C MET A 49 -10.24 -3.86 0.42
N ALA A 50 -10.54 -5.15 0.40
CA ALA A 50 -11.47 -5.85 1.29
C ALA A 50 -10.78 -6.55 2.46
N GLU A 51 -9.45 -6.57 2.50
CA GLU A 51 -8.71 -7.26 3.56
C GLU A 51 -8.88 -6.59 4.93
N THR A 52 -8.82 -7.40 5.97
CA THR A 52 -8.88 -6.91 7.35
C THR A 52 -7.53 -6.35 7.78
N PRO A 53 -7.47 -5.42 8.76
CA PRO A 53 -6.20 -4.97 9.33
C PRO A 53 -5.33 -6.13 9.84
N ALA A 54 -5.94 -7.19 10.36
CA ALA A 54 -5.23 -8.40 10.79
C ALA A 54 -4.58 -9.14 9.62
N THR A 55 -5.24 -9.23 8.46
CA THR A 55 -4.63 -9.78 7.25
C THR A 55 -3.47 -8.91 6.78
N VAL A 56 -3.66 -7.58 6.75
CA VAL A 56 -2.61 -6.63 6.35
C VAL A 56 -1.38 -6.79 7.25
N GLN A 57 -1.55 -6.86 8.56
CA GLN A 57 -0.47 -7.12 9.51
C GLN A 57 0.28 -8.41 9.18
N ARG A 58 -0.45 -9.50 8.96
CA ARG A 58 0.13 -10.82 8.68
C ARG A 58 0.97 -10.83 7.40
N ILE A 59 0.51 -10.12 6.37
CA ILE A 59 1.25 -9.95 5.12
C ILE A 59 2.53 -9.14 5.37
N LEU A 60 2.43 -7.99 6.05
CA LEU A 60 3.59 -7.14 6.32
C LEU A 60 4.63 -7.81 7.24
N ASP A 61 4.19 -8.64 8.18
CA ASP A 61 5.06 -9.47 9.03
C ASP A 61 5.85 -10.52 8.24
N SER A 62 5.20 -11.14 7.23
CA SER A 62 5.77 -12.25 6.48
C SER A 62 6.61 -11.81 5.27
N HIS A 63 6.36 -10.60 4.76
CA HIS A 63 6.93 -10.12 3.51
C HIS A 63 7.56 -8.73 3.70
N PRO A 64 8.88 -8.63 3.96
CA PRO A 64 9.57 -7.36 4.17
C PRO A 64 9.64 -6.47 2.91
N ASN A 65 9.27 -7.02 1.76
CA ASN A 65 9.29 -6.41 0.44
C ASN A 65 7.89 -5.93 -0.05
N VAL A 66 6.92 -5.76 0.85
CA VAL A 66 5.54 -5.33 0.52
C VAL A 66 5.18 -3.98 1.14
N TRP A 67 4.95 -2.95 0.35
CA TRP A 67 4.41 -1.67 0.80
C TRP A 67 2.90 -1.70 0.61
N ALA A 68 2.15 -0.96 1.43
CA ALA A 68 0.70 -0.89 1.38
C ALA A 68 0.24 0.53 1.04
N GLU A 69 -0.60 0.65 0.01
CA GLU A 69 -1.23 1.89 -0.42
C GLU A 69 -2.69 1.92 0.12
N LEU A 70 -3.20 3.07 0.53
CA LEU A 70 -4.45 3.19 1.30
C LEU A 70 -5.67 3.75 0.54
N ALA A 71 -5.59 3.96 -0.77
CA ALA A 71 -6.71 4.47 -1.55
C ALA A 71 -7.93 3.56 -1.39
N LEU A 72 -9.10 4.17 -1.45
CA LEU A 72 -10.40 3.50 -1.29
C LEU A 72 -10.64 2.80 0.06
N ARG A 73 -9.69 2.81 1.01
CA ARG A 73 -9.91 2.31 2.37
C ARG A 73 -10.77 3.28 3.17
N SER A 74 -11.97 2.86 3.53
CA SER A 74 -12.93 3.64 4.32
C SER A 74 -12.83 3.41 5.84
N ASP A 75 -12.14 2.35 6.25
CA ASP A 75 -12.03 1.89 7.63
C ASP A 75 -10.75 2.34 8.34
N VAL A 76 -9.82 3.01 7.64
CA VAL A 76 -8.65 3.64 8.27
C VAL A 76 -9.08 4.69 9.28
N ALA A 77 -10.08 5.50 8.92
CA ALA A 77 -10.58 6.54 9.79
C ALA A 77 -12.10 6.73 9.64
N PRO A 78 -12.92 5.75 10.07
CA PRO A 78 -14.36 5.84 9.96
C PRO A 78 -14.88 7.09 10.70
N GLY A 79 -15.65 7.93 9.99
CA GLY A 79 -16.12 9.20 10.52
C GLY A 79 -15.01 10.23 10.82
N GLY A 80 -13.84 10.09 10.21
CA GLY A 80 -12.69 10.98 10.39
C GLY A 80 -11.86 10.73 11.65
N ARG A 81 -12.21 9.71 12.45
CA ARG A 81 -11.44 9.29 13.63
C ARG A 81 -10.54 8.13 13.24
N LEU A 82 -9.23 8.27 13.40
CA LEU A 82 -8.28 7.19 13.10
C LEU A 82 -8.61 5.95 13.94
N ASP A 83 -8.78 4.82 13.27
CA ASP A 83 -9.07 3.55 13.92
C ASP A 83 -7.84 3.08 14.75
N PRO A 84 -8.02 2.61 15.99
CA PRO A 84 -6.89 2.19 16.84
C PRO A 84 -6.07 1.03 16.28
N VAL A 85 -6.68 0.11 15.54
CA VAL A 85 -5.97 -1.02 14.91
C VAL A 85 -5.10 -0.49 13.79
N TRP A 86 -5.64 0.37 12.92
CA TRP A 86 -4.86 1.04 11.88
C TRP A 86 -3.72 1.89 12.43
N ARG A 87 -3.97 2.65 13.49
CA ARG A 87 -2.92 3.39 14.21
C ARG A 87 -1.79 2.46 14.65
N SER A 88 -2.13 1.32 15.25
CA SER A 88 -1.14 0.35 15.72
C SER A 88 -0.32 -0.23 14.57
N LEU A 89 -0.93 -0.47 13.41
CA LEU A 89 -0.21 -0.90 12.20
C LEU A 89 0.75 0.18 11.70
N PHE A 90 0.30 1.43 11.64
CA PHE A 90 1.14 2.55 11.23
C PHE A 90 2.34 2.72 12.16
N GLU A 91 2.15 2.62 13.47
CA GLU A 91 3.23 2.71 14.46
C GLU A 91 4.20 1.51 14.36
N ARG A 92 3.70 0.32 14.02
CA ARG A 92 4.52 -0.90 13.86
C ARG A 92 5.31 -0.95 12.55
N TYR A 93 4.74 -0.43 11.46
CA TYR A 93 5.37 -0.39 10.13
C TYR A 93 5.41 1.05 9.60
N PRO A 94 6.15 1.95 10.28
CA PRO A 94 6.12 3.38 10.00
C PRO A 94 6.55 3.72 8.58
N ASP A 95 7.26 2.80 7.94
CA ASP A 95 7.96 3.01 6.69
C ASP A 95 7.33 2.21 5.52
N ARG A 96 6.16 1.58 5.75
CA ARG A 96 5.52 0.63 4.79
C ARG A 96 4.14 1.04 4.30
N PHE A 97 3.61 2.17 4.75
CA PHE A 97 2.31 2.69 4.30
C PHE A 97 2.45 3.96 3.46
N MET A 98 1.53 4.13 2.51
CA MET A 98 1.44 5.28 1.61
C MET A 98 0.00 5.71 1.38
N ILE A 99 -0.18 6.99 1.03
CA ILE A 99 -1.44 7.52 0.52
C ILE A 99 -1.46 7.52 -1.00
N GLY A 100 -2.56 7.06 -1.56
CA GLY A 100 -3.01 7.34 -2.91
C GLY A 100 -4.49 7.67 -2.92
N THR A 101 -5.02 7.92 -4.11
CA THR A 101 -6.40 8.44 -4.27
C THR A 101 -7.28 7.57 -5.15
N ASP A 102 -6.66 6.76 -6.02
CA ASP A 102 -7.31 5.95 -7.04
C ASP A 102 -8.39 6.71 -7.82
N THR A 103 -7.99 7.83 -8.43
CA THR A 103 -8.90 8.72 -9.19
C THR A 103 -9.18 8.18 -10.59
N TRP A 104 -9.64 6.92 -10.70
CA TRP A 104 -9.74 6.16 -11.96
C TRP A 104 -10.93 6.55 -12.87
N ILE A 105 -11.90 7.32 -12.36
CA ILE A 105 -13.06 7.82 -13.11
C ILE A 105 -13.31 9.32 -12.89
N PRO A 106 -13.96 10.03 -13.82
CA PRO A 106 -14.27 11.45 -13.71
C PRO A 106 -14.93 11.87 -12.39
N SER A 107 -15.86 11.08 -11.86
CA SER A 107 -16.57 11.43 -10.62
C SER A 107 -15.67 11.42 -9.38
N GLN A 108 -14.57 10.65 -9.39
CA GLN A 108 -13.59 10.67 -8.29
C GLN A 108 -12.81 11.99 -8.25
N TRP A 109 -12.58 12.64 -9.40
CA TRP A 109 -11.90 13.94 -9.46
C TRP A 109 -12.69 15.02 -8.70
N THR A 110 -14.03 15.00 -8.80
CA THR A 110 -14.89 15.91 -8.04
C THR A 110 -14.81 15.68 -6.53
N ARG A 111 -14.54 14.44 -6.10
CA ARG A 111 -14.43 14.05 -4.68
C ARG A 111 -13.03 14.24 -4.11
N LEU A 112 -12.01 14.34 -4.97
CA LEU A 112 -10.60 14.39 -4.58
C LEU A 112 -10.30 15.45 -3.51
N PRO A 113 -10.81 16.71 -3.59
CA PRO A 113 -10.55 17.70 -2.54
C PRO A 113 -11.07 17.27 -1.16
N SER A 114 -12.26 16.65 -1.10
CA SER A 114 -12.85 16.13 0.14
C SER A 114 -12.06 14.93 0.66
N LEU A 115 -11.75 13.97 -0.21
CA LEU A 115 -10.94 12.80 0.15
C LEU A 115 -9.59 13.20 0.75
N MET A 116 -8.89 14.14 0.12
CA MET A 116 -7.61 14.64 0.62
C MET A 116 -7.76 15.44 1.91
N ASN A 117 -8.89 16.11 2.12
CA ASN A 117 -9.18 16.72 3.41
C ASN A 117 -9.35 15.68 4.51
N ASP A 118 -10.11 14.61 4.26
CA ASP A 118 -10.33 13.52 5.21
C ASP A 118 -9.01 12.82 5.55
N VAL A 119 -8.15 12.59 4.55
CA VAL A 119 -6.78 12.07 4.75
C VAL A 119 -5.97 12.98 5.68
N ARG A 120 -5.94 14.29 5.43
CA ARG A 120 -5.25 15.25 6.30
C ARG A 120 -5.84 15.28 7.71
N VAL A 121 -7.14 15.05 7.89
CA VAL A 121 -7.80 15.05 9.21
C VAL A 121 -7.29 13.90 10.08
N TRP A 122 -7.20 12.69 9.54
CA TRP A 122 -6.74 11.56 10.34
C TRP A 122 -5.22 11.50 10.47
N LEU A 123 -4.46 11.96 9.48
CA LEU A 123 -2.99 12.07 9.60
C LEU A 123 -2.57 12.98 10.77
N ARG A 124 -3.33 14.04 11.07
CA ARG A 124 -3.09 14.92 12.23
C ARG A 124 -3.27 14.24 13.60
N GLN A 125 -3.81 13.02 13.63
CA GLN A 125 -3.99 12.24 14.86
C GLN A 125 -2.77 11.34 15.16
N LEU A 126 -1.79 11.29 14.24
CA LEU A 126 -0.52 10.58 14.39
C LEU A 126 0.61 11.52 14.84
N PRO A 127 1.71 10.99 15.40
CA PRO A 127 2.95 11.75 15.56
C PRO A 127 3.37 12.40 14.23
N PRO A 128 3.91 13.64 14.23
CA PRO A 128 4.21 14.37 13.01
C PRO A 128 5.12 13.63 12.02
N GLU A 129 6.13 12.92 12.51
CA GLU A 129 7.05 12.15 11.67
C GLU A 129 6.36 10.97 10.98
N LEU A 130 5.52 10.24 11.70
CA LEU A 130 4.75 9.13 11.15
C LEU A 130 3.68 9.63 10.15
N ALA A 131 3.05 10.76 10.44
CA ALA A 131 2.12 11.39 9.51
C ALA A 131 2.82 11.80 8.19
N ALA A 132 4.02 12.40 8.26
CA ALA A 132 4.83 12.74 7.09
C ALA A 132 5.28 11.51 6.31
N ALA A 133 5.68 10.45 7.02
CA ALA A 133 6.05 9.16 6.43
C ALA A 133 4.96 8.60 5.53
N ILE A 134 3.76 8.45 6.07
CA ILE A 134 2.61 7.91 5.34
C ILE A 134 2.14 8.87 4.24
N ALA A 135 2.18 10.19 4.50
CA ALA A 135 1.72 11.19 3.56
C ALA A 135 2.58 11.27 2.30
N TYR A 136 3.92 11.21 2.41
CA TYR A 136 4.78 11.35 1.23
C TYR A 136 6.19 10.75 1.36
N THR A 137 6.87 10.80 2.51
CA THR A 137 8.31 10.44 2.52
C THR A 137 8.56 8.95 2.28
N ASN A 138 7.62 8.07 2.63
CA ASN A 138 7.70 6.65 2.27
C ASN A 138 7.65 6.44 0.76
N ALA A 139 6.78 7.17 0.07
CA ALA A 139 6.65 7.11 -1.38
C ALA A 139 7.90 7.69 -2.06
N GLU A 140 8.40 8.83 -1.59
CA GLU A 140 9.65 9.42 -2.10
C GLU A 140 10.82 8.44 -1.96
N ARG A 141 11.00 7.85 -0.77
CA ARG A 141 12.05 6.86 -0.52
C ARG A 141 11.93 5.67 -1.47
N LEU A 142 10.75 5.05 -1.55
CA LEU A 142 10.56 3.88 -2.41
C LEU A 142 10.83 4.19 -3.88
N LEU A 143 10.28 5.29 -4.41
CA LEU A 143 10.37 5.61 -5.84
C LEU A 143 11.76 6.11 -6.25
N THR A 144 12.51 6.73 -5.35
CA THR A 144 13.84 7.26 -5.65
C THR A 144 14.97 6.26 -5.38
N GLU A 145 14.84 5.39 -4.37
CA GLU A 145 15.81 4.32 -4.12
C GLU A 145 15.73 3.23 -5.19
N SER A 146 14.53 2.89 -5.67
CA SER A 146 14.35 1.97 -6.80
C SER A 146 14.92 2.50 -8.13
N SER A 147 15.22 3.81 -8.23
CA SER A 147 15.79 4.45 -9.42
C SER A 147 17.32 4.52 -9.42
N GLN A 148 18.00 4.10 -8.34
CA GLN A 148 19.44 4.33 -8.13
C GLN A 148 20.35 3.10 -8.27
N THR A 149 19.85 1.98 -8.79
CA THR A 149 20.67 0.77 -9.06
C THR A 149 20.37 0.15 -10.40
#